data_AF-A0A836TB04-F1
#
_entry.id   AF-A0A836TB04-F1
#
_cell.length_a   1.000
_cell.length_b   1.000
_cell.length_c   1.000
_cell.angle_alpha   90.00
_cell.angle_beta   90.00
_cell.angle_gamma   90.00
#
_symmetry.space_group_name_H-M   'P 1'
#
loop_
_entity.id
_entity.type
_entity.pdbx_description
1 polymer ?
#
loop_
_entity_poly.entity_id
_entity_poly.type
_entity_poly.pdbx_seq_one_letter_code
_entity_poly.pdbx_strand_id
1 'polypeptide(L)'
;MRNKKKEYARLPRMADFAKFVSGAEEELGWEDGSFVDAMNANRMEALEEMNEYDSLLSLILELGRKNKNLAFIFNGTAEQLFEKLIEMIPGKLQKSAFPGSPAALAKKLNGLKPVLREMGIVIKNNKSNGKRIKRIEWVVN
;
A
#
# COMPACT_ATOMS: atom_id res chain seq x y z
N MET A 1 -16.86 -30.38 26.17
CA MET A 1 -15.70 -29.56 26.60
C MET A 1 -15.85 -28.16 26.00
N ARG A 2 -15.85 -27.13 26.83
CA ARG A 2 -16.16 -25.73 26.48
C ARG A 2 -14.95 -25.11 25.78
N ASN A 3 -15.06 -24.75 24.50
CA ASN A 3 -14.04 -24.02 23.75
C ASN A 3 -13.83 -22.64 24.41
N LYS A 4 -12.75 -22.47 25.19
CA LYS A 4 -12.34 -21.16 25.71
C LYS A 4 -11.83 -20.32 24.53
N LYS A 5 -12.69 -19.45 24.02
CA LYS A 5 -12.30 -18.38 23.09
C LYS A 5 -11.32 -17.47 23.84
N LYS A 6 -10.03 -17.55 23.54
CA LYS A 6 -9.03 -16.58 24.03
C LYS A 6 -9.38 -15.24 23.41
N GLU A 7 -9.93 -14.31 24.19
CA GLU A 7 -10.03 -12.90 23.81
C GLU A 7 -8.61 -12.31 23.86
N TYR A 8 -8.03 -12.09 22.69
CA TYR A 8 -6.81 -11.31 22.56
C TYR A 8 -7.18 -9.83 22.69
N ALA A 9 -7.12 -9.30 23.91
CA ALA A 9 -7.23 -7.87 24.15
C ALA A 9 -6.05 -7.18 23.44
N ARG A 10 -6.32 -6.63 22.25
CA ARG A 10 -5.38 -5.92 21.36
C ARG A 10 -4.16 -6.75 20.98
N LEU A 11 -4.25 -7.38 19.79
CA LEU A 11 -3.09 -7.99 19.14
C LEU A 11 -1.94 -6.97 19.04
N PRO A 12 -0.70 -7.33 19.42
CA PRO A 12 0.46 -6.44 19.32
C PRO A 12 0.66 -6.01 17.87
N ARG A 13 1.17 -4.79 17.65
CA ARG A 13 1.48 -4.32 16.29
C ARG A 13 2.60 -5.21 15.73
N MET A 14 2.65 -5.40 14.41
CA MET A 14 3.62 -6.30 13.78
C MET A 14 5.08 -6.00 14.16
N ALA A 15 5.41 -4.73 14.42
CA ALA A 15 6.73 -4.33 14.90
C ALA A 15 7.02 -4.83 16.33
N ASP A 16 6.01 -4.90 17.19
CA ASP A 16 6.14 -5.40 18.56
C ASP A 16 6.25 -6.94 18.57
N PHE A 17 5.63 -7.62 17.61
CA PHE A 17 5.75 -9.07 17.41
C PHE A 17 7.10 -9.46 16.77
N ALA A 18 7.55 -8.73 15.75
CA ALA A 18 8.85 -8.94 15.13
C ALA A 18 9.99 -8.77 16.16
N LYS A 19 9.94 -7.73 16.98
CA LYS A 19 10.92 -7.53 18.08
C LYS A 19 10.90 -8.65 19.13
N PHE A 20 9.71 -9.17 19.45
CA PHE A 20 9.57 -10.25 20.43
C PHE A 20 10.13 -11.56 19.90
N VAL A 21 9.87 -11.89 18.63
CA VAL A 21 10.32 -13.14 18.02
C VAL A 21 11.81 -13.09 17.68
N SER A 22 12.34 -11.96 17.22
CA SER A 22 13.78 -11.80 16.99
C SER A 22 14.62 -11.99 18.25
N GLY A 23 14.09 -11.62 19.42
CA GLY A 23 14.76 -11.90 20.70
C GLY A 23 14.76 -13.39 21.09
N ALA A 24 14.00 -14.24 20.41
CA ALA A 24 13.90 -15.68 20.66
C ALA A 24 14.53 -16.53 19.52
N GLU A 25 15.03 -15.90 18.44
CA GLU A 25 15.66 -16.60 17.32
C GLU A 25 16.86 -17.46 17.77
N GLU A 26 17.65 -16.97 18.73
CA GLU A 26 18.82 -17.67 19.29
C GLU A 26 18.42 -18.94 20.08
N GLU A 27 17.35 -18.90 20.89
CA GLU A 27 16.86 -20.08 21.63
C GLU A 27 16.15 -21.11 20.74
N LEU A 28 15.65 -20.67 19.58
CA LEU A 28 14.99 -21.53 18.58
C LEU A 28 15.97 -22.12 17.56
N GLY A 29 17.25 -21.76 17.63
CA GLY A 29 18.30 -22.21 16.71
C GLY A 29 18.16 -21.65 15.29
N TRP A 30 17.51 -20.50 15.15
CA TRP A 30 17.34 -19.81 13.87
C TRP A 30 18.45 -18.78 13.67
N GLU A 31 18.84 -18.54 12.42
CA GLU A 31 19.77 -17.46 12.11
C GLU A 31 19.16 -16.11 12.46
N ASP A 32 19.97 -15.22 13.05
CA ASP A 32 19.55 -13.88 13.46
C ASP A 32 18.94 -13.11 12.27
N GLY A 33 17.71 -12.61 12.44
CA GLY A 33 16.97 -11.88 11.40
C GLY A 33 16.20 -12.76 10.40
N SER A 34 16.37 -14.09 10.42
CA SER A 34 15.71 -15.00 9.47
C SER A 34 14.18 -14.97 9.55
N PHE A 35 13.59 -14.70 10.71
CA PHE A 35 12.15 -14.54 10.87
C PHE A 35 11.64 -13.24 10.25
N VAL A 36 12.39 -12.13 10.42
CA VAL A 36 12.03 -10.84 9.84
C VAL A 36 12.13 -10.91 8.31
N ASP A 37 13.16 -11.57 7.80
CA ASP A 37 13.35 -11.78 6.37
C ASP A 37 12.29 -12.71 5.78
N ALA A 38 11.96 -13.82 6.44
CA ALA A 38 10.86 -14.69 6.02
C ALA A 38 9.50 -13.97 6.09
N MET A 39 9.27 -13.10 7.09
CA MET A 39 8.04 -12.31 7.18
C MET A 39 7.97 -11.23 6.09
N ASN A 40 9.09 -10.59 5.76
CA ASN A 40 9.19 -9.63 4.67
C ASN A 40 9.05 -10.31 3.30
N ALA A 41 9.64 -11.49 3.11
CA ALA A 41 9.50 -12.32 1.92
C ALA A 41 8.06 -12.79 1.76
N ASN A 42 7.42 -13.35 2.80
CA ASN A 42 6.00 -13.70 2.76
C ASN A 42 5.10 -12.49 2.46
N ARG A 43 5.47 -11.30 2.97
CA ARG A 43 4.75 -10.07 2.67
C ARG A 43 4.97 -9.64 1.23
N MET A 44 6.18 -9.79 0.69
CA MET A 44 6.54 -9.49 -0.69
C MET A 44 5.87 -10.47 -1.66
N GLU A 45 5.87 -11.76 -1.35
CA GLU A 45 5.22 -12.84 -2.10
C GLU A 45 3.70 -12.69 -2.10
N ALA A 46 3.08 -12.39 -0.95
CA ALA A 46 1.65 -12.04 -0.89
C ALA A 46 1.32 -10.72 -1.62
N LEU A 47 2.28 -9.80 -1.71
CA LEU A 47 2.17 -8.58 -2.52
C LEU A 47 2.39 -8.85 -4.01
N GLU A 48 3.21 -9.84 -4.37
CA GLU A 48 3.49 -10.32 -5.72
C GLU A 48 2.32 -11.11 -6.30
N GLU A 49 1.72 -12.01 -5.52
CA GLU A 49 0.43 -12.66 -5.83
C GLU A 49 -0.73 -11.65 -5.98
N MET A 50 -0.67 -10.53 -5.25
CA MET A 50 -1.59 -9.40 -5.46
C MET A 50 -1.22 -8.52 -6.67
N ASN A 51 0.06 -8.51 -7.10
CA ASN A 51 0.64 -7.55 -8.05
C ASN A 51 0.47 -7.95 -9.53
N GLU A 52 0.33 -9.23 -9.87
CA GLU A 52 0.17 -9.62 -11.28
C GLU A 52 -1.06 -8.96 -11.95
N TYR A 53 -2.03 -8.45 -11.16
CA TYR A 53 -3.22 -7.77 -11.69
C TYR A 53 -3.76 -6.58 -10.86
N ASP A 54 -2.96 -5.87 -10.03
CA ASP A 54 -3.50 -4.66 -9.39
C ASP A 54 -3.62 -3.49 -10.38
N SER A 55 -4.78 -3.42 -11.04
CA SER A 55 -5.20 -2.33 -11.93
C SER A 55 -4.91 -0.94 -11.36
N LEU A 56 -5.03 -0.76 -10.04
CA LEU A 56 -4.76 0.53 -9.41
C LEU A 56 -3.27 0.88 -9.42
N LEU A 57 -2.38 -0.08 -9.15
CA LEU A 57 -0.94 0.15 -9.22
C LEU A 57 -0.54 0.54 -10.64
N SER A 58 -1.00 -0.23 -11.64
CA SER A 58 -0.74 0.04 -13.05
C SER A 58 -1.20 1.44 -13.48
N LEU A 59 -2.38 1.87 -13.04
CA LEU A 59 -2.90 3.21 -13.33
C LEU A 59 -2.07 4.32 -12.67
N ILE A 60 -1.56 4.12 -11.44
CA ILE A 60 -0.68 5.09 -10.77
C ILE A 60 0.66 5.20 -11.51
N LEU A 61 1.23 4.07 -11.94
CA LEU A 61 2.47 4.06 -12.73
C LEU A 61 2.27 4.74 -14.09
N GLU A 62 1.16 4.45 -14.78
CA GLU A 62 0.82 5.12 -16.04
C GLU A 62 0.60 6.63 -15.84
N LEU A 63 -0.07 7.03 -14.76
CA LEU A 63 -0.27 8.44 -14.42
C LEU A 63 1.08 9.13 -14.19
N GLY A 64 2.00 8.45 -13.51
CA GLY A 64 3.38 8.89 -13.38
C GLY A 64 4.04 9.07 -14.75
N ARG A 65 4.00 8.06 -15.63
CA ARG A 65 4.58 8.17 -16.98
C ARG A 65 4.02 9.34 -17.79
N LYS A 66 2.69 9.56 -17.73
CA LYS A 66 2.01 10.69 -18.40
C LYS A 66 2.44 12.05 -17.83
N ASN A 67 2.67 12.13 -16.52
CA ASN A 67 2.98 13.38 -15.83
C ASN A 67 4.49 13.57 -15.55
N LYS A 68 5.37 12.78 -16.16
CA LYS A 68 6.83 12.76 -15.87
C LYS A 68 7.55 14.12 -15.96
N ASN A 69 6.99 15.06 -16.71
CA ASN A 69 7.54 16.41 -16.89
C ASN A 69 6.93 17.45 -15.93
N LEU A 70 6.05 17.03 -15.02
CA LEU A 70 5.39 17.88 -14.03
C LEU A 70 6.09 17.75 -12.67
N ALA A 71 5.90 18.75 -11.80
CA ALA A 71 6.46 18.73 -10.44
C ALA A 71 5.94 17.57 -9.57
N PHE A 72 4.75 17.04 -9.87
CA PHE A 72 4.11 15.96 -9.11
C PHE A 72 3.40 15.01 -10.08
N ILE A 73 3.34 13.73 -9.71
CA ILE A 73 2.48 12.74 -10.38
C ILE A 73 1.01 13.18 -10.23
N PHE A 74 0.65 13.61 -9.02
CA PHE A 74 -0.68 14.11 -8.71
C PHE A 74 -0.67 15.02 -7.48
N ASN A 75 -1.48 16.07 -7.48
CA ASN A 75 -1.73 16.92 -6.32
C ASN A 75 -3.17 17.44 -6.35
N GLY A 76 -4.05 16.84 -5.55
CA GLY A 76 -5.49 17.13 -5.55
C GLY A 76 -6.25 16.34 -4.48
N THR A 77 -7.58 16.42 -4.47
CA THR A 77 -8.41 15.63 -3.55
C THR A 77 -8.42 14.15 -3.93
N ALA A 78 -8.86 13.28 -3.01
CA ALA A 78 -9.06 11.86 -3.31
C ALA A 78 -10.13 11.65 -4.41
N GLU A 79 -11.12 12.54 -4.49
CA GLU A 79 -12.15 12.55 -5.52
C GLU A 79 -11.59 12.89 -6.89
N GLN A 80 -10.79 13.96 -6.98
CA GLN A 80 -10.10 14.31 -8.22
C GLN A 80 -9.15 13.20 -8.71
N LEU A 81 -8.47 12.51 -7.78
CA LEU A 81 -7.62 11.38 -8.14
C LEU A 81 -8.47 10.23 -8.69
N PHE A 82 -9.61 9.96 -8.06
CA PHE A 82 -10.53 8.90 -8.47
C PHE A 82 -11.07 9.12 -9.88
N GLU A 83 -11.56 10.32 -10.16
CA GLU A 83 -12.03 10.71 -11.50
C GLU A 83 -10.94 10.56 -12.55
N LYS A 84 -9.74 11.11 -12.27
CA LYS A 84 -8.58 11.02 -13.16
C LYS A 84 -8.22 9.58 -13.51
N LEU A 85 -8.21 8.68 -12.52
CA LEU A 85 -7.85 7.27 -12.74
C LEU A 85 -8.96 6.53 -13.48
N ILE A 86 -10.24 6.84 -13.24
CA ILE A 86 -11.37 6.25 -13.99
C ILE A 86 -11.31 6.62 -15.47
N GLU A 87 -10.94 7.87 -15.80
CA GLU A 87 -10.78 8.33 -17.19
C GLU A 87 -9.66 7.57 -17.93
N MET A 88 -8.69 7.04 -17.19
CA MET A 88 -7.58 6.26 -17.76
C MET A 88 -7.93 4.80 -18.02
N ILE A 89 -9.03 4.27 -17.46
CA ILE A 89 -9.44 2.87 -17.63
C ILE A 89 -10.08 2.66 -19.02
N PRO A 90 -9.50 1.81 -19.89
CA PRO A 90 -10.11 1.50 -21.18
C PRO A 90 -11.38 0.65 -21.00
N GLY A 91 -12.52 1.19 -21.46
CA GLY A 91 -13.80 0.46 -21.55
C GLY A 91 -14.51 0.20 -20.22
N LYS A 92 -15.67 -0.48 -20.29
CA LYS A 92 -16.53 -0.77 -19.11
C LYS A 92 -16.08 -1.98 -18.28
N LEU A 93 -15.34 -2.92 -18.89
CA LEU A 93 -15.00 -4.22 -18.27
C LEU A 93 -13.96 -4.14 -17.15
N GLN A 94 -13.01 -3.20 -17.19
CA GLN A 94 -11.99 -3.04 -16.14
C GLN A 94 -12.48 -2.26 -14.90
N LYS A 95 -13.66 -1.63 -14.95
CA LYS A 95 -14.20 -0.84 -13.82
C LYS A 95 -14.64 -1.69 -12.63
N SER A 96 -14.96 -2.97 -12.82
CA SER A 96 -15.40 -3.87 -11.73
C SER A 96 -14.27 -4.21 -10.74
N ALA A 97 -13.01 -4.23 -11.19
CA ALA A 97 -11.83 -4.45 -10.36
C ALA A 97 -11.25 -3.15 -9.77
N PHE A 98 -11.70 -1.99 -10.27
CA PHE A 98 -11.31 -0.69 -9.76
C PHE A 98 -12.11 -0.36 -8.48
N PRO A 99 -11.53 0.39 -7.52
CA PRO A 99 -12.30 0.83 -6.35
C PRO A 99 -13.60 1.54 -6.75
N GLY A 100 -14.70 1.25 -6.07
CA GLY A 100 -16.01 1.82 -6.40
C GLY A 100 -16.25 3.24 -5.86
N SER A 101 -15.33 3.80 -5.07
CA SER A 101 -15.45 5.15 -4.52
C SER A 101 -14.08 5.78 -4.19
N PRO A 102 -14.01 7.12 -4.06
CA PRO A 102 -12.79 7.81 -3.61
C PRO A 102 -12.27 7.32 -2.24
N ALA A 103 -13.17 6.92 -1.34
CA ALA A 103 -12.79 6.39 -0.02
C ALA A 103 -12.18 4.98 -0.14
N ALA A 104 -12.77 4.11 -0.96
CA ALA A 104 -12.23 2.78 -1.24
C ALA A 104 -10.86 2.87 -1.93
N LEU A 105 -10.73 3.80 -2.89
CA LEU A 105 -9.46 4.12 -3.53
C LEU A 105 -8.40 4.54 -2.51
N ALA A 106 -8.72 5.48 -1.63
CA ALA A 106 -7.77 5.95 -0.61
C ALA A 106 -7.32 4.82 0.34
N LYS A 107 -8.22 3.89 0.68
CA LYS A 107 -7.88 2.70 1.48
C LYS A 107 -6.91 1.78 0.73
N LYS A 108 -7.20 1.46 -0.54
CA LYS A 108 -6.35 0.60 -1.37
C LYS A 108 -4.97 1.22 -1.63
N LEU A 109 -4.92 2.52 -1.93
CA LEU A 109 -3.66 3.28 -2.06
C LEU A 109 -2.79 3.23 -0.80
N ASN A 110 -3.37 3.22 0.40
CA ASN A 110 -2.58 3.08 1.62
C ASN A 110 -1.90 1.70 1.73
N GLY A 111 -2.54 0.64 1.20
CA GLY A 111 -1.95 -0.70 1.11
C GLY A 111 -0.79 -0.77 0.11
N LEU A 112 -0.87 -0.01 -0.99
CA LEU A 112 0.15 0.04 -2.04
C LEU A 112 1.36 0.92 -1.72
N LYS A 113 1.32 1.70 -0.63
CA LYS A 113 2.42 2.61 -0.25
C LYS A 113 3.80 1.95 -0.16
N PRO A 114 3.97 0.73 0.39
CA PRO A 114 5.28 0.08 0.45
C PRO A 114 5.81 -0.19 -0.97
N VAL A 115 5.02 -0.86 -1.82
CA VAL A 115 5.41 -1.18 -3.20
C VAL A 115 5.71 0.07 -4.02
N LEU A 116 4.86 1.10 -3.92
CA LEU A 116 5.09 2.36 -4.61
C LEU A 116 6.41 3.03 -4.17
N ARG A 117 6.79 2.91 -2.89
CA ARG A 117 8.04 3.48 -2.38
C ARG A 117 9.25 2.78 -3.00
N GLU A 118 9.24 1.45 -3.08
CA GLU A 118 10.29 0.69 -3.77
C GLU A 118 10.41 1.10 -5.25
N MET A 119 9.29 1.47 -5.87
CA MET A 119 9.24 2.01 -7.24
C MET A 119 9.60 3.50 -7.35
N GLY A 120 10.09 4.13 -6.28
CA GLY A 120 10.47 5.55 -6.28
C GLY A 120 9.29 6.51 -6.27
N ILE A 121 8.11 6.11 -5.77
CA ILE A 121 6.89 6.92 -5.68
C ILE A 121 6.41 7.01 -4.23
N VAL A 122 6.12 8.23 -3.76
CA VAL A 122 5.60 8.46 -2.40
C VAL A 122 4.23 9.12 -2.44
N ILE A 123 3.33 8.64 -1.57
CA ILE A 123 2.00 9.23 -1.35
C ILE A 123 1.96 9.92 0.01
N LYS A 124 1.80 11.25 0.00
CA LYS A 124 1.61 12.11 1.17
C LYS A 124 0.15 12.57 1.29
N ASN A 125 -0.29 12.75 2.53
CA ASN A 125 -1.59 13.33 2.85
C ASN A 125 -1.36 14.73 3.41
N ASN A 126 -1.83 15.76 2.69
CA ASN A 126 -1.72 17.16 3.09
C ASN A 126 -3.11 17.73 3.41
N LYS A 127 -3.13 18.92 4.00
CA LYS A 127 -4.35 19.73 4.12
C LYS A 127 -4.12 21.06 3.41
N SER A 128 -5.12 21.51 2.66
CA SER A 128 -5.13 22.84 2.02
C SER A 128 -6.56 23.36 2.00
N ASN A 129 -6.77 24.59 2.47
CA ASN A 129 -8.09 25.24 2.54
C ASN A 129 -9.18 24.33 3.16
N GLY A 130 -8.86 23.66 4.27
CA GLY A 130 -9.76 22.74 4.96
C GLY A 130 -9.99 21.39 4.26
N LYS A 131 -9.48 21.20 3.04
CA LYS A 131 -9.62 19.95 2.28
C LYS A 131 -8.40 19.05 2.46
N ARG A 132 -8.64 17.73 2.49
CA ARG A 132 -7.57 16.71 2.46
C ARG A 132 -7.07 16.57 1.03
N ILE A 133 -5.76 16.74 0.85
CA ILE A 133 -5.07 16.66 -0.44
C ILE A 133 -4.18 15.42 -0.45
N LYS A 134 -4.29 14.63 -1.51
CA LYS A 134 -3.35 13.57 -1.88
C LYS A 134 -2.27 14.20 -2.73
N ARG A 135 -1.02 14.06 -2.28
CA ARG A 135 0.16 14.40 -3.06
C ARG A 135 0.90 13.11 -3.41
N ILE A 136 1.10 12.87 -4.69
CA ILE A 136 1.85 11.74 -5.23
C ILE A 136 3.04 12.32 -5.98
N GLU A 137 4.23 11.91 -5.60
CA GLU A 137 5.48 12.49 -6.10
C GLU A 137 6.54 11.40 -6.26
N TRP A 138 7.49 11.63 -7.16
CA TRP A 138 8.69 10.80 -7.23
C TRP A 138 9.58 11.08 -6.02
N VAL A 139 10.28 10.06 -5.56
CA VAL A 139 11.39 10.23 -4.63
C VAL A 139 12.46 11.03 -5.36
N VAL A 140 12.80 12.20 -4.80
CA VAL A 140 13.96 12.97 -5.24
C VAL A 140 15.17 12.29 -4.61
N ASN A 141 16.04 11.71 -5.44
CA ASN A 141 17.37 11.25 -5.02
C ASN A 141 18.28 12.44 -4.75
#